data_AF-A0A3L6ZHT7-F1
#
_entry.id   AF-A0A3L6ZHT7-F1
#
_cell.length_a   1.000
_cell.length_b   1.000
_cell.length_c   1.000
_cell.angle_alpha   90.00
_cell.angle_beta   90.00
_cell.angle_gamma   90.00
#
_symmetry.space_group_name_H-M   'P 1'
#
loop_
_entity.id
_entity.type
_entity.pdbx_description
1 polymer ?
#
loop_
_entity_poly.entity_id
_entity_poly.type
_entity_poly.pdbx_seq_one_letter_code
_entity_poly.pdbx_strand_id
1 'polypeptide(L)'
;MLRKFLATLAVAAVCFGPATVLLSVAVLANPAIAACAPGSLIVGPIPDSLTATTKNGETVTLNRQQLTHAAAIITVGGQTDGVGRPGVVIALMAALTESHLRMLANTGTYPESANFPNDGDASDHDSLGLFQMRPQAGWGTVAELMDPNYQARAFYGGPAGPNYPSPRGLLDIPGWQQLDPGEAAQAVEVSAYPDRYQNYQPVAEAILTALTRPAPSGGGGGGEVVVPETTRVVFPLPEGSWVRTSPFGWRTDPITFETAFHSGSDFAAADGTPIYAVADGIVTHAGYTGNWGGLIILEHTVSGERVASYYAHMWEYGIHVTEGMTVTAGQHIGDVGSSGKSTGPHLHLEIRPGGQGQPAIDSDQWLTDQGAEGIAGGNASRASCTLGGGGR
;
A
#
# COMPACT_ATOMS: atom_id res chain seq x y z
N MET A 1 -2.57 81.42 43.23
CA MET A 1 -1.83 80.68 44.29
C MET A 1 -1.64 79.25 43.82
N LEU A 2 -0.40 78.73 43.92
CA LEU A 2 0.04 77.31 43.99
C LEU A 2 -0.61 76.27 43.04
N ARG A 3 0.13 75.77 42.02
CA ARG A 3 0.92 74.49 42.02
C ARG A 3 -0.02 73.25 42.07
N LYS A 4 -0.01 72.26 41.15
CA LYS A 4 1.14 71.43 40.72
C LYS A 4 0.66 70.22 39.84
N PHE A 5 1.52 69.78 38.90
CA PHE A 5 1.75 68.42 38.32
C PHE A 5 0.60 67.67 37.59
N LEU A 6 0.79 66.76 36.61
CA LEU A 6 1.70 66.52 35.46
C LEU A 6 1.24 65.19 34.81
N ALA A 7 1.27 65.06 33.48
CA ALA A 7 1.31 63.82 32.66
C ALA A 7 0.10 62.85 32.74
N THR A 8 -0.39 62.18 31.68
CA THR A 8 0.23 61.70 30.44
C THR A 8 -0.83 61.47 29.33
N LEU A 9 -0.39 61.62 28.07
CA LEU A 9 -1.04 61.42 26.75
C LEU A 9 -2.09 60.29 26.66
N ALA A 10 -3.28 60.48 26.05
CA ALA A 10 -3.61 60.73 24.63
C ALA A 10 -3.31 59.50 23.73
N VAL A 11 -4.19 58.95 22.89
CA VAL A 11 -5.59 59.19 22.50
C VAL A 11 -6.09 57.84 21.97
N ALA A 12 -7.26 57.41 22.43
CA ALA A 12 -8.06 56.37 21.80
C ALA A 12 -8.87 57.02 20.65
N ALA A 13 -8.83 56.45 19.45
CA ALA A 13 -9.79 56.78 18.41
C ALA A 13 -10.17 55.50 17.66
N VAL A 14 -11.22 54.90 18.19
CA VAL A 14 -12.15 53.97 17.55
C VAL A 14 -12.73 54.64 16.30
N CYS A 15 -12.77 53.94 15.17
CA CYS A 15 -13.80 54.14 14.14
C CYS A 15 -13.97 52.84 13.30
N PHE A 16 -15.11 52.18 13.52
CA PHE A 16 -15.96 51.42 12.59
C PHE A 16 -15.35 50.75 11.33
N GLY A 17 -15.52 49.41 11.20
CA GLY A 17 -15.40 48.66 9.94
C GLY A 17 -16.58 48.91 8.99
N PRO A 18 -16.92 48.00 8.02
CA PRO A 18 -16.20 46.84 7.49
C PRO A 18 -16.03 46.88 5.95
N ALA A 19 -15.03 46.19 5.36
CA ALA A 19 -15.05 45.87 3.92
C ALA A 19 -14.13 44.69 3.59
N THR A 20 -14.75 43.58 3.20
CA THR A 20 -14.17 42.45 2.46
C THR A 20 -13.73 42.90 1.06
N VAL A 21 -12.44 42.74 0.71
CA VAL A 21 -11.99 42.56 -0.69
C VAL A 21 -10.75 41.67 -0.72
N LEU A 22 -10.88 40.57 -1.47
CA LEU A 22 -9.83 39.65 -1.91
C LEU A 22 -8.67 40.39 -2.59
N LEU A 23 -7.43 40.12 -2.19
CA LEU A 23 -6.29 40.21 -3.10
C LEU A 23 -5.26 39.12 -2.80
N SER A 24 -5.10 38.30 -3.82
CA SER A 24 -4.12 37.26 -4.07
C SER A 24 -2.68 37.72 -3.81
N VAL A 25 -1.97 36.96 -2.97
CA VAL A 25 -0.51 36.90 -3.00
C VAL A 25 -0.12 35.51 -3.46
N ALA A 26 0.47 35.45 -4.65
CA ALA A 26 1.12 34.28 -5.18
C ALA A 26 2.25 33.86 -4.23
N VAL A 27 2.06 32.75 -3.53
CA VAL A 27 3.14 32.08 -2.80
C VAL A 27 3.93 31.27 -3.83
N LEU A 28 5.16 31.70 -4.05
CA LEU A 28 6.20 30.94 -4.75
C LEU A 28 6.25 29.51 -4.18
N ALA A 29 6.03 28.53 -5.05
CA ALA A 29 6.17 27.12 -4.74
C ALA A 29 7.61 26.83 -4.29
N ASN A 30 7.77 26.59 -3.00
CA ASN A 30 8.96 25.95 -2.43
C ASN A 30 8.84 24.44 -2.70
N PRO A 31 9.80 23.78 -3.37
CA PRO A 31 9.70 22.35 -3.68
C PRO A 31 9.80 21.43 -2.45
N ALA A 32 9.98 21.98 -1.24
CA ALA A 32 10.17 21.22 -0.01
C ALA A 32 8.87 20.68 0.67
N ILE A 33 7.68 20.86 0.08
CA ILE A 33 6.40 20.40 0.69
C ILE A 33 5.75 19.26 -0.12
N ALA A 34 6.42 18.70 -1.13
CA ALA A 34 5.90 17.58 -1.92
C ALA A 34 6.07 16.18 -1.28
N ALA A 35 6.47 16.08 -0.01
CA ALA A 35 6.82 14.82 0.65
C ALA A 35 5.87 14.46 1.80
N CYS A 36 4.56 14.45 1.59
CA CYS A 36 3.60 13.90 2.57
C CYS A 36 2.36 13.34 1.84
N ALA A 37 2.55 12.22 1.13
CA ALA A 37 1.46 11.31 0.80
C ALA A 37 1.78 9.96 1.47
N PRO A 38 0.87 9.37 2.27
CA PRO A 38 1.07 8.03 2.81
C PRO A 38 0.89 7.02 1.68
N GLY A 39 1.97 6.72 0.95
CA GLY A 39 1.98 5.57 0.05
C GLY A 39 1.91 4.31 0.91
N SER A 40 0.90 3.47 0.71
CA SER A 40 0.82 2.18 1.40
C SER A 40 2.06 1.36 1.06
N LEU A 41 2.81 0.98 2.10
CA LEU A 41 4.00 0.13 2.01
C LEU A 41 3.56 -1.33 1.88
N ILE A 42 3.04 -1.70 0.70
CA ILE A 42 2.65 -3.08 0.41
C ILE A 42 3.85 -3.79 -0.20
N VAL A 43 4.26 -4.90 0.41
CA VAL A 43 5.32 -5.75 -0.12
C VAL A 43 4.79 -6.58 -1.27
N GLY A 44 5.40 -6.42 -2.45
CA GLY A 44 5.16 -7.23 -3.64
C GLY A 44 6.06 -8.46 -3.72
N PRO A 45 6.15 -9.10 -4.90
CA PRO A 45 6.98 -10.29 -5.10
C PRO A 45 8.46 -10.06 -4.77
N ILE A 46 9.06 -10.98 -4.00
CA ILE A 46 10.48 -10.92 -3.62
C ILE A 46 11.33 -11.54 -4.75
N PRO A 47 12.20 -10.75 -5.42
CA PRO A 47 13.02 -11.26 -6.51
C PRO A 47 14.11 -12.21 -6.00
N ASP A 48 14.66 -13.02 -6.92
CA ASP A 48 15.76 -13.97 -6.63
C ASP A 48 17.03 -13.27 -6.15
N SER A 49 17.28 -12.07 -6.69
CA SER A 49 18.40 -11.23 -6.33
C SER A 49 18.12 -9.76 -6.64
N LEU A 50 18.79 -8.86 -5.93
CA LEU A 50 18.82 -7.42 -6.22
C LEU A 50 20.26 -6.93 -6.17
N THR A 51 20.70 -6.25 -7.22
CA THR A 51 22.00 -5.57 -7.24
C THR A 51 21.78 -4.06 -7.17
N ALA A 52 22.48 -3.41 -6.26
CA ALA A 52 22.45 -1.97 -6.08
C ALA A 52 23.84 -1.44 -5.71
N THR A 53 24.05 -0.14 -5.87
CA THR A 53 25.33 0.50 -5.61
C THR A 53 25.21 1.40 -4.39
N THR A 54 26.16 1.32 -3.47
CA THR A 54 26.27 2.21 -2.30
C THR A 54 26.71 3.61 -2.71
N LYS A 55 26.64 4.56 -1.78
CA LYS A 55 27.07 5.96 -2.00
C LYS A 55 28.55 6.08 -2.38
N ASN A 56 29.41 5.20 -1.85
CA ASN A 56 30.85 5.17 -2.17
C ASN A 56 31.20 4.39 -3.46
N GLY A 57 30.20 3.88 -4.20
CA GLY A 57 30.41 3.19 -5.48
C GLY A 57 30.64 1.68 -5.38
N GLU A 58 30.50 1.09 -4.20
CA GLU A 58 30.58 -0.37 -4.02
C GLU A 58 29.30 -1.05 -4.51
N THR A 59 29.46 -2.17 -5.22
CA THR A 59 28.33 -2.98 -5.70
C THR A 59 27.93 -3.99 -4.64
N VAL A 60 26.66 -3.93 -4.22
CA VAL A 60 26.05 -4.87 -3.28
C VAL A 60 25.06 -5.74 -4.05
N THR A 61 25.18 -7.07 -3.90
CA THR A 61 24.20 -8.01 -4.44
C THR A 61 23.55 -8.78 -3.29
N LEU A 62 22.24 -8.63 -3.18
CA LEU A 62 21.40 -9.27 -2.17
C LEU A 62 20.69 -10.46 -2.79
N ASN A 63 20.63 -11.57 -2.06
CA ASN A 63 19.87 -12.74 -2.47
C ASN A 63 18.42 -12.69 -1.96
N ARG A 64 17.58 -13.63 -2.42
CA ARG A 64 16.17 -13.75 -2.00
C ARG A 64 15.97 -13.83 -0.48
N GLN A 65 16.87 -14.47 0.26
CA GLN A 65 16.77 -14.60 1.72
C GLN A 65 16.92 -13.23 2.40
N GLN A 66 17.97 -12.47 2.06
CA GLN A 66 18.17 -11.10 2.54
C GLN A 66 17.00 -10.18 2.17
N LEU A 67 16.45 -10.34 0.95
CA LEU A 67 15.28 -9.57 0.51
C LEU A 67 13.98 -9.99 1.24
N THR A 68 13.91 -11.22 1.75
CA THR A 68 12.80 -11.66 2.61
C THR A 68 12.87 -11.00 3.99
N HIS A 69 14.07 -10.80 4.52
CA HIS A 69 14.26 -10.02 5.75
C HIS A 69 13.92 -8.54 5.55
N ALA A 70 14.32 -7.96 4.42
CA ALA A 70 13.91 -6.60 4.06
C ALA A 70 12.39 -6.46 3.90
N ALA A 71 11.71 -7.45 3.31
CA ALA A 71 10.25 -7.49 3.23
C ALA A 71 9.59 -7.44 4.62
N ALA A 72 10.10 -8.19 5.60
CA ALA A 72 9.58 -8.12 6.97
C ALA A 72 9.71 -6.71 7.59
N ILE A 73 10.86 -6.06 7.40
CA ILE A 73 11.08 -4.66 7.83
C ILE A 73 10.04 -3.73 7.19
N ILE A 74 9.84 -3.83 5.88
CA ILE A 74 8.88 -3.01 5.13
C ILE A 74 7.44 -3.27 5.60
N THR A 75 7.04 -4.53 5.76
CA THR A 75 5.68 -4.90 6.19
C THR A 75 5.37 -4.34 7.58
N VAL A 76 6.29 -4.49 8.53
CA VAL A 76 6.11 -3.93 9.88
C VAL A 76 6.06 -2.40 9.83
N GLY A 77 6.93 -1.75 9.06
CA GLY A 77 6.93 -0.29 8.92
C GLY A 77 5.66 0.24 8.24
N GLY A 78 5.07 -0.53 7.32
CA GLY A 78 3.78 -0.23 6.70
C GLY A 78 2.58 -0.36 7.62
N GLN A 79 2.70 -1.16 8.69
CA GLN A 79 1.67 -1.37 9.70
C GLN A 79 1.85 -0.49 10.95
N THR A 80 2.95 0.28 11.02
CA THR A 80 3.30 1.07 12.20
C THR A 80 3.06 2.55 11.93
N ASP A 81 2.07 3.13 12.63
CA ASP A 81 1.73 4.54 12.52
C ASP A 81 2.94 5.43 12.80
N GLY A 82 3.14 6.43 11.93
CA GLY A 82 4.22 7.40 12.07
C GLY A 82 5.55 6.98 11.43
N VAL A 83 5.75 5.71 11.03
CA VAL A 83 7.00 5.25 10.39
C VAL A 83 7.08 5.70 8.93
N GLY A 84 6.12 5.28 8.10
CA GLY A 84 6.05 5.61 6.68
C GLY A 84 7.30 5.20 5.87
N ARG A 85 7.38 5.64 4.61
CA ARG A 85 8.54 5.36 3.72
C ARG A 85 9.87 5.83 4.33
N PRO A 86 9.98 7.04 4.91
CA PRO A 86 11.25 7.51 5.48
C PRO A 86 11.76 6.61 6.62
N GLY A 87 10.89 6.17 7.53
CA GLY A 87 11.28 5.28 8.62
C GLY A 87 11.70 3.90 8.14
N VAL A 88 11.06 3.38 7.09
CA VAL A 88 11.47 2.11 6.47
C VAL A 88 12.85 2.21 5.82
N VAL A 89 13.16 3.31 5.12
CA VAL A 89 14.51 3.52 4.54
C VAL A 89 15.56 3.52 5.65
N ILE A 90 15.31 4.21 6.77
CA ILE A 90 16.21 4.25 7.93
C ILE A 90 16.44 2.85 8.51
N ALA A 91 15.39 2.05 8.68
CA ALA A 91 15.51 0.68 9.17
C ALA A 91 16.29 -0.23 8.20
N LEU A 92 16.04 -0.12 6.89
CA LEU A 92 16.80 -0.87 5.88
C LEU A 92 18.28 -0.47 5.87
N MET A 93 18.59 0.82 6.04
CA MET A 93 19.97 1.30 6.17
C MET A 93 20.67 0.71 7.40
N ALA A 94 19.98 0.66 8.55
CA ALA A 94 20.51 0.06 9.77
C ALA A 94 20.79 -1.43 9.58
N ALA A 95 19.80 -2.22 9.13
CA ALA A 95 19.98 -3.65 8.92
C ALA A 95 21.05 -3.99 7.85
N LEU A 96 21.20 -3.16 6.81
CA LEU A 96 22.29 -3.29 5.83
C LEU A 96 23.66 -3.04 6.47
N THR A 97 23.75 -2.06 7.36
CA THR A 97 25.01 -1.68 8.02
C THR A 97 25.42 -2.71 9.07
N GLU A 98 24.48 -3.19 9.86
CA GLU A 98 24.73 -4.05 11.02
C GLU A 98 24.94 -5.51 10.62
N SER A 99 24.20 -6.02 9.62
CA SER A 99 24.25 -7.45 9.28
C SER A 99 24.29 -7.74 7.77
N HIS A 100 24.29 -6.72 6.91
CA HIS A 100 23.99 -6.88 5.49
C HIS A 100 22.65 -7.59 5.25
N LEU A 101 21.61 -7.26 6.04
CA LEU A 101 20.28 -7.90 6.01
C LEU A 101 20.31 -9.41 6.29
N ARG A 102 21.29 -9.87 7.08
CA ARG A 102 21.39 -11.28 7.45
C ARG A 102 20.84 -11.49 8.85
N MET A 103 20.09 -12.57 9.03
CA MET A 103 19.61 -12.98 10.33
C MET A 103 20.71 -13.71 11.10
N LEU A 104 21.58 -13.00 11.82
CA LEU A 104 22.76 -13.60 12.45
C LEU A 104 22.47 -14.13 13.86
N ALA A 105 22.82 -15.40 14.09
CA ALA A 105 22.90 -16.01 15.42
C ALA A 105 24.18 -15.55 16.14
N ASN A 106 24.29 -15.89 17.43
CA ASN A 106 25.51 -15.67 18.22
C ASN A 106 25.72 -16.89 19.11
N THR A 107 26.28 -17.96 18.54
CA THR A 107 26.37 -19.25 19.24
C THR A 107 27.42 -19.26 20.34
N GLY A 108 28.37 -18.32 20.31
CA GLY A 108 29.36 -18.12 21.35
C GLY A 108 28.76 -17.62 22.65
N THR A 109 27.84 -16.65 22.58
CA THR A 109 27.18 -16.09 23.78
C THR A 109 25.83 -16.75 24.09
N TYR A 110 25.04 -17.04 23.05
CA TYR A 110 23.71 -17.64 23.15
C TYR A 110 23.65 -18.89 22.26
N PRO A 111 24.17 -20.05 22.72
CA PRO A 111 24.16 -21.28 21.94
C PRO A 111 22.77 -21.68 21.41
N GLU A 112 21.72 -21.35 22.16
CA GLU A 112 20.33 -21.59 21.78
C GLU A 112 19.88 -20.80 20.55
N SER A 113 20.56 -19.71 20.19
CA SER A 113 20.26 -18.91 18.99
C SER A 113 20.39 -19.72 17.69
N ALA A 114 21.23 -20.76 17.67
CA ALA A 114 21.39 -21.68 16.55
C ALA A 114 20.11 -22.48 16.23
N ASN A 115 19.18 -22.60 17.20
CA ASN A 115 17.95 -23.38 17.03
C ASN A 115 16.86 -22.59 16.29
N PHE A 116 17.07 -21.31 16.00
CA PHE A 116 16.15 -20.47 15.25
C PHE A 116 16.63 -20.30 13.80
N PRO A 117 15.72 -20.00 12.84
CA PRO A 117 16.11 -19.68 11.47
C PRO A 117 17.15 -18.55 11.44
N ASN A 118 18.28 -18.79 10.78
CA ASN A 118 19.41 -17.86 10.74
C ASN A 118 20.19 -18.00 9.43
N ASP A 119 20.99 -16.97 9.14
CA ASP A 119 21.79 -16.82 7.94
C ASP A 119 23.28 -17.00 8.22
N GLY A 120 23.64 -17.45 9.42
CA GLY A 120 25.01 -17.58 9.91
C GLY A 120 25.18 -17.08 11.34
N ASP A 121 26.43 -17.03 11.77
CA ASP A 121 26.83 -16.68 13.13
C ASP A 121 27.68 -15.41 13.11
N ALA A 122 27.40 -14.47 14.02
CA ALA A 122 28.17 -13.26 14.29
C ALA A 122 28.84 -13.39 15.65
N SER A 123 30.16 -13.20 15.68
CA SER A 123 30.97 -13.38 16.89
C SER A 123 31.35 -12.07 17.57
N ASP A 124 30.90 -10.92 17.08
CA ASP A 124 31.12 -9.63 17.72
C ASP A 124 30.08 -9.38 18.83
N HIS A 125 30.58 -9.31 20.06
CA HIS A 125 29.78 -9.10 21.27
C HIS A 125 28.68 -10.17 21.49
N ASP A 126 27.56 -9.78 22.11
CA ASP A 126 26.36 -10.59 22.38
C ASP A 126 25.17 -10.10 21.54
N SER A 127 25.43 -9.62 20.33
CA SER A 127 24.42 -9.12 19.40
C SER A 127 23.77 -10.23 18.59
N LEU A 128 22.51 -10.03 18.19
CA LEU A 128 21.70 -10.97 17.42
C LEU A 128 20.93 -10.24 16.30
N GLY A 129 20.70 -10.97 15.20
CA GLY A 129 19.70 -10.64 14.20
C GLY A 129 20.07 -9.54 13.20
N LEU A 130 19.03 -8.94 12.59
CA LEU A 130 19.17 -7.99 11.48
C LEU A 130 19.84 -6.69 11.90
N PHE A 131 19.53 -6.21 13.10
CA PHE A 131 19.99 -4.94 13.66
C PHE A 131 21.07 -5.13 14.72
N GLN A 132 21.59 -6.35 14.90
CA GLN A 132 22.63 -6.64 15.90
C GLN A 132 22.24 -6.19 17.33
N MET A 133 20.97 -6.40 17.69
CA MET A 133 20.40 -6.03 18.99
C MET A 133 20.84 -6.99 20.10
N ARG A 134 20.94 -6.48 21.34
CA ARG A 134 21.53 -7.21 22.47
C ARG A 134 20.50 -7.51 23.56
N PRO A 135 20.31 -8.77 23.98
CA PRO A 135 19.44 -9.11 25.10
C PRO A 135 19.82 -8.38 26.40
N GLN A 136 21.13 -8.27 26.70
CA GLN A 136 21.62 -7.61 27.90
C GLN A 136 21.36 -6.09 27.92
N ALA A 137 21.16 -5.47 26.76
CA ALA A 137 20.79 -4.07 26.66
C ALA A 137 19.28 -3.84 26.79
N GLY A 138 18.48 -4.91 26.90
CA GLY A 138 17.02 -4.84 27.10
C GLY A 138 16.20 -4.83 25.81
N TRP A 139 16.79 -5.13 24.65
CA TRP A 139 16.07 -5.14 23.37
C TRP A 139 15.06 -6.29 23.24
N GLY A 140 15.25 -7.39 23.96
CA GLY A 140 14.38 -8.57 23.93
C GLY A 140 15.11 -9.84 24.35
N THR A 141 14.38 -10.94 24.45
CA THR A 141 14.96 -12.28 24.64
C THR A 141 15.65 -12.79 23.38
N VAL A 142 16.48 -13.84 23.49
CA VAL A 142 17.11 -14.47 22.32
C VAL A 142 16.08 -14.91 21.28
N ALA A 143 14.96 -15.51 21.71
CA ALA A 143 13.91 -15.97 20.80
C ALA A 143 13.25 -14.81 20.04
N GLU A 144 13.02 -13.69 20.72
CA GLU A 144 12.45 -12.47 20.13
C GLU A 144 13.44 -11.79 19.18
N LEU A 145 14.71 -11.70 19.57
CA LEU A 145 15.75 -11.14 18.69
C LEU A 145 16.11 -12.09 17.54
N MET A 146 15.67 -13.35 17.58
CA MET A 146 15.73 -14.27 16.45
C MET A 146 14.50 -14.19 15.51
N ASP A 147 13.56 -13.27 15.75
CA ASP A 147 12.40 -12.99 14.88
C ASP A 147 12.58 -11.65 14.13
N PRO A 148 12.61 -11.63 12.78
CA PRO A 148 12.76 -10.40 12.01
C PRO A 148 11.61 -9.40 12.21
N ASN A 149 10.38 -9.87 12.48
CA ASN A 149 9.23 -8.98 12.71
C ASN A 149 9.31 -8.32 14.10
N TYR A 150 9.73 -9.07 15.13
CA TYR A 150 9.97 -8.51 16.45
C TYR A 150 11.05 -7.43 16.39
N GLN A 151 12.18 -7.73 15.77
CA GLN A 151 13.28 -6.78 15.63
C GLN A 151 12.89 -5.50 14.89
N ALA A 152 12.13 -5.61 13.80
CA ALA A 152 11.61 -4.44 13.10
C ALA A 152 10.69 -3.60 14.00
N ARG A 153 9.78 -4.23 14.77
CA ARG A 153 8.93 -3.52 15.74
C ARG A 153 9.76 -2.85 16.83
N ALA A 154 10.80 -3.51 17.33
CA ALA A 154 11.69 -2.97 18.35
C ALA A 154 12.49 -1.77 17.81
N PHE A 155 13.01 -1.87 16.58
CA PHE A 155 13.72 -0.80 15.90
C PHE A 155 12.84 0.44 15.73
N TYR A 156 11.59 0.28 15.28
CA TYR A 156 10.66 1.41 15.17
C TYR A 156 10.27 1.96 16.55
N GLY A 157 10.11 1.10 17.55
CA GLY A 157 9.83 1.48 18.93
C GLY A 157 8.56 2.31 19.10
N GLY A 158 8.63 3.34 19.94
CA GLY A 158 7.48 4.15 20.30
C GLY A 158 6.69 3.57 21.49
N PRO A 159 5.62 4.26 21.93
CA PRO A 159 4.81 3.84 23.09
C PRO A 159 4.14 2.46 22.98
N ALA A 160 3.98 1.96 21.75
CA ALA A 160 3.44 0.63 21.46
C ALA A 160 4.52 -0.39 21.08
N GLY A 161 5.80 0.00 21.06
CA GLY A 161 6.92 -0.87 20.76
C GLY A 161 7.19 -1.89 21.86
N PRO A 162 7.69 -3.09 21.52
CA PRO A 162 7.91 -4.17 22.49
C PRO A 162 9.02 -3.85 23.52
N ASN A 163 9.90 -2.91 23.19
CA ASN A 163 11.02 -2.41 23.98
C ASN A 163 10.69 -1.15 24.79
N TYR A 164 9.44 -0.69 24.81
CA TYR A 164 9.06 0.50 25.58
C TYR A 164 9.29 0.29 27.11
N PRO A 165 9.83 1.29 27.84
CA PRO A 165 10.28 2.61 27.38
C PRO A 165 11.76 2.67 26.99
N SER A 166 12.50 1.57 27.11
CA SER A 166 13.94 1.51 26.86
C SER A 166 14.37 0.07 26.54
N PRO A 167 15.23 -0.15 25.54
CA PRO A 167 15.88 0.83 24.65
C PRO A 167 14.90 1.60 23.77
N ARG A 168 15.27 2.83 23.38
CA ARG A 168 14.44 3.67 22.50
C ARG A 168 14.50 3.18 21.05
N GLY A 169 13.38 3.19 20.34
CA GLY A 169 13.36 3.01 18.89
C GLY A 169 13.28 4.34 18.14
N LEU A 170 13.07 4.27 16.82
CA LEU A 170 13.00 5.44 15.93
C LEU A 170 11.92 6.44 16.36
N LEU A 171 10.72 5.97 16.69
CA LEU A 171 9.58 6.80 17.05
C LEU A 171 9.72 7.50 18.41
N ASP A 172 10.66 7.05 19.25
CA ASP A 172 10.98 7.66 20.53
C ASP A 172 11.96 8.84 20.39
N ILE A 173 12.52 9.08 19.19
CA ILE A 173 13.46 10.16 18.90
C ILE A 173 12.68 11.42 18.47
N PRO A 174 12.71 12.51 19.24
CA PRO A 174 11.99 13.73 18.88
C PRO A 174 12.51 14.33 17.57
N GLY A 175 11.60 14.55 16.61
CA GLY A 175 11.93 15.19 15.34
C GLY A 175 12.79 14.34 14.41
N TRP A 176 12.80 13.02 14.56
CA TRP A 176 13.59 12.13 13.72
C TRP A 176 13.34 12.31 12.21
N GLN A 177 12.13 12.74 11.81
CA GLN A 177 11.81 13.02 10.40
C GLN A 177 12.58 14.22 9.83
N GLN A 178 13.16 15.06 10.69
CA GLN A 178 14.00 16.20 10.28
C GLN A 178 15.50 15.88 10.33
N LEU A 179 15.89 14.71 10.85
CA LEU A 179 17.29 14.29 10.89
C LEU A 179 17.73 13.77 9.52
N ASP A 180 19.04 13.80 9.28
CA ASP A 180 19.60 13.00 8.19
C ASP A 180 19.28 11.51 8.42
N PRO A 181 18.91 10.71 7.40
CA PRO A 181 18.54 9.31 7.60
C PRO A 181 19.63 8.46 8.28
N GLY A 182 20.91 8.77 8.04
CA GLY A 182 22.02 8.10 8.72
C GLY A 182 22.14 8.53 10.18
N GLU A 183 21.87 9.80 10.48
CA GLU A 183 21.82 10.32 11.86
C GLU A 183 20.66 9.70 12.65
N ALA A 184 19.49 9.53 12.02
CA ALA A 184 18.34 8.86 12.62
C ALA A 184 18.64 7.38 12.91
N ALA A 185 19.24 6.64 11.96
CA ALA A 185 19.66 5.25 12.17
C ALA A 185 20.68 5.14 13.32
N GLN A 186 21.69 6.00 13.31
CA GLN A 186 22.68 6.10 14.36
C GLN A 186 22.07 6.43 15.73
N ALA A 187 21.03 7.27 15.79
CA ALA A 187 20.39 7.64 17.04
C ALA A 187 19.60 6.49 17.68
N VAL A 188 19.16 5.50 16.88
CA VAL A 188 18.58 4.24 17.36
C VAL A 188 19.67 3.27 17.78
N GLU A 189 20.65 3.00 16.92
CA GLU A 189 21.67 1.95 17.15
C GLU A 189 22.77 2.35 18.14
N VAL A 190 23.03 3.66 18.29
CA VAL A 190 24.09 4.20 19.15
C VAL A 190 25.47 3.57 18.82
N SER A 191 25.80 3.51 17.52
CA SER A 191 27.08 2.96 17.04
C SER A 191 28.26 3.93 17.20
N ALA A 192 29.49 3.44 17.12
CA ALA A 192 30.70 4.26 17.18
C ALA A 192 31.05 4.94 15.83
N TYR A 193 30.35 4.60 14.75
CA TYR A 193 30.68 5.02 13.38
C TYR A 193 29.45 5.58 12.62
N PRO A 194 29.02 6.81 12.93
CA PRO A 194 27.76 7.40 12.45
C PRO A 194 27.67 7.52 10.92
N ASP A 195 28.81 7.72 10.24
CA ASP A 195 28.83 7.94 8.79
C ASP A 195 28.56 6.67 7.95
N ARG A 196 28.54 5.48 8.57
CA ARG A 196 28.39 4.20 7.85
C ARG A 196 26.99 3.99 7.27
N TYR A 197 25.95 4.43 7.98
CA TYR A 197 24.57 4.22 7.57
C TYR A 197 24.23 4.93 6.26
N GLN A 198 24.70 6.17 6.08
CA GLN A 198 24.47 6.95 4.87
C GLN A 198 24.98 6.27 3.61
N ASN A 199 26.00 5.41 3.71
CA ASN A 199 26.55 4.70 2.56
C ASN A 199 25.51 3.77 1.91
N TYR A 200 24.60 3.22 2.72
CA TYR A 200 23.60 2.25 2.28
C TYR A 200 22.26 2.86 1.88
N GLN A 201 22.07 4.18 2.03
CA GLN A 201 20.82 4.82 1.65
C GLN A 201 20.36 4.49 0.22
N PRO A 202 21.21 4.54 -0.83
CA PRO A 202 20.77 4.19 -2.18
C PRO A 202 20.36 2.71 -2.32
N VAL A 203 20.99 1.82 -1.56
CA VAL A 203 20.65 0.38 -1.53
C VAL A 203 19.32 0.17 -0.82
N ALA A 204 19.08 0.85 0.31
CA ALA A 204 17.81 0.82 1.03
C ALA A 204 16.64 1.33 0.18
N GLU A 205 16.84 2.42 -0.57
CA GLU A 205 15.86 2.95 -1.52
C GLU A 205 15.60 1.99 -2.69
N ALA A 206 16.65 1.31 -3.20
CA ALA A 206 16.51 0.30 -4.24
C ALA A 206 15.72 -0.93 -3.75
N ILE A 207 15.99 -1.40 -2.53
CA ILE A 207 15.22 -2.47 -1.89
C ILE A 207 13.77 -2.04 -1.72
N LEU A 208 13.54 -0.87 -1.14
CA LEU A 208 12.20 -0.36 -0.93
C LEU A 208 11.46 -0.24 -2.26
N THR A 209 12.11 0.22 -3.33
CA THR A 209 11.51 0.31 -4.67
C THR A 209 11.24 -1.07 -5.29
N ALA A 210 12.17 -2.02 -5.12
CA ALA A 210 12.04 -3.37 -5.66
C ALA A 210 10.94 -4.17 -4.95
N LEU A 211 10.83 -4.01 -3.63
CA LEU A 211 9.92 -4.76 -2.78
C LEU A 211 8.59 -4.04 -2.54
N THR A 212 8.54 -2.71 -2.63
CA THR A 212 7.29 -1.92 -2.67
C THR A 212 7.12 -1.38 -4.07
N ARG A 213 6.62 -2.23 -4.97
CA ARG A 213 6.04 -1.69 -6.18
C ARG A 213 4.71 -1.02 -5.84
N PRO A 214 4.45 0.17 -6.38
CA PRO A 214 3.20 0.87 -6.13
C PRO A 214 2.04 0.02 -6.69
N ALA A 215 0.88 0.05 -6.04
CA ALA A 215 -0.38 -0.16 -6.77
C ALA A 215 -0.29 0.62 -8.09
N PRO A 216 -0.74 0.09 -9.24
CA PRO A 216 -0.45 0.67 -10.54
C PRO A 216 -0.88 2.14 -10.61
N SER A 217 0.07 3.04 -10.37
CA SER A 217 -0.09 4.47 -10.58
C SER A 217 0.42 4.73 -11.99
N GLY A 218 -0.52 5.16 -12.83
CA GLY A 218 -0.23 5.65 -14.15
C GLY A 218 0.79 6.79 -14.07
N GLY A 219 1.96 6.53 -14.66
CA GLY A 219 2.59 7.44 -15.62
C GLY A 219 3.27 8.70 -15.07
N GLY A 220 4.60 8.61 -15.00
CA GLY A 220 5.52 9.75 -15.06
C GLY A 220 6.84 9.40 -15.74
N GLY A 221 6.82 8.63 -16.84
CA GLY A 221 7.92 8.55 -17.82
C GLY A 221 8.82 7.30 -17.78
N GLY A 222 8.57 6.34 -18.68
CA GLY A 222 9.63 5.49 -19.25
C GLY A 222 9.48 3.97 -19.17
N GLY A 223 8.27 3.41 -19.21
CA GLY A 223 8.06 1.96 -19.37
C GLY A 223 6.63 1.55 -18.98
N GLU A 224 5.71 1.58 -19.95
CA GLU A 224 4.30 1.25 -19.79
C GLU A 224 4.12 -0.23 -19.42
N VAL A 225 3.45 -0.51 -18.29
CA VAL A 225 2.85 -1.84 -18.07
C VAL A 225 1.64 -1.89 -18.98
N VAL A 226 1.83 -2.45 -20.17
CA VAL A 226 0.79 -2.61 -21.19
C VAL A 226 -0.23 -3.62 -20.66
N VAL A 227 -1.41 -3.14 -20.23
CA VAL A 227 -2.59 -4.00 -20.19
C VAL A 227 -2.94 -4.28 -21.65
N PRO A 228 -2.94 -5.55 -22.11
CA PRO A 228 -3.26 -5.84 -23.49
C PRO A 228 -4.64 -5.28 -23.84
N GLU A 229 -4.74 -4.66 -25.01
CA GLU A 229 -6.01 -4.21 -25.57
C GLU A 229 -7.00 -5.38 -25.63
N THR A 230 -8.19 -5.20 -25.06
CA THR A 230 -9.23 -6.22 -25.11
C THR A 230 -9.75 -6.37 -26.53
N THR A 231 -10.04 -7.61 -26.93
CA THR A 231 -10.61 -7.88 -28.26
C THR A 231 -12.14 -7.88 -28.27
N ARG A 232 -12.77 -7.88 -27.08
CA ARG A 232 -14.22 -7.88 -26.89
C ARG A 232 -14.60 -7.29 -25.54
N VAL A 233 -15.85 -6.88 -25.41
CA VAL A 233 -16.49 -6.52 -24.15
C VAL A 233 -17.69 -7.42 -23.93
N VAL A 234 -17.93 -7.84 -22.69
CA VAL A 234 -19.02 -8.74 -22.32
C VAL A 234 -19.85 -8.15 -21.19
N PHE A 235 -21.13 -8.53 -21.15
CA PHE A 235 -21.96 -8.26 -19.99
C PHE A 235 -21.53 -9.16 -18.80
N PRO A 236 -21.37 -8.62 -17.58
CA PRO A 236 -20.72 -9.33 -16.48
C PRO A 236 -21.59 -10.37 -15.77
N LEU A 237 -22.82 -10.61 -16.22
CA LEU A 237 -23.73 -11.61 -15.67
C LEU A 237 -24.30 -12.50 -16.79
N PRO A 238 -24.63 -13.77 -16.51
CA PRO A 238 -25.27 -14.66 -17.48
C PRO A 238 -26.56 -14.08 -18.06
N GLU A 239 -26.83 -14.33 -19.34
CA GLU A 239 -28.10 -13.94 -19.95
C GLU A 239 -29.29 -14.57 -19.21
N GLY A 240 -30.30 -13.75 -18.92
CA GLY A 240 -31.53 -14.18 -18.24
C GLY A 240 -31.40 -14.40 -16.73
N SER A 241 -30.22 -14.19 -16.12
CA SER A 241 -30.03 -14.36 -14.67
C SER A 241 -30.21 -13.08 -13.85
N TRP A 242 -30.49 -11.94 -14.51
CA TRP A 242 -30.47 -10.63 -13.85
C TRP A 242 -31.60 -9.70 -14.31
N VAL A 243 -31.89 -8.70 -13.47
CA VAL A 243 -32.80 -7.59 -13.76
C VAL A 243 -32.13 -6.29 -13.31
N ARG A 244 -32.10 -5.26 -14.15
CA ARG A 244 -31.62 -3.93 -13.73
C ARG A 244 -32.60 -3.34 -12.71
N THR A 245 -32.13 -3.10 -11.49
CA THR A 245 -32.94 -2.58 -10.40
C THR A 245 -32.67 -1.12 -10.09
N SER A 246 -31.47 -0.63 -10.36
CA SER A 246 -31.17 0.78 -10.14
C SER A 246 -30.11 1.36 -11.08
N PRO A 247 -30.36 2.52 -11.69
CA PRO A 247 -29.41 3.15 -12.61
C PRO A 247 -28.36 4.00 -11.88
N PHE A 248 -27.33 4.39 -12.62
CA PHE A 248 -26.37 5.43 -12.26
C PHE A 248 -27.05 6.81 -12.07
N GLY A 249 -26.53 7.63 -11.16
CA GLY A 249 -26.93 9.02 -10.97
C GLY A 249 -27.65 9.32 -9.65
N TRP A 250 -28.26 10.51 -9.56
CA TRP A 250 -28.97 10.95 -8.36
C TRP A 250 -30.23 10.13 -8.12
N ARG A 251 -30.32 9.48 -6.96
CA ARG A 251 -31.49 8.70 -6.53
C ARG A 251 -31.79 8.93 -5.06
N THR A 252 -32.98 8.53 -4.62
CA THR A 252 -33.26 8.35 -3.19
C THR A 252 -32.59 7.05 -2.74
N ASP A 253 -31.68 7.13 -1.77
CA ASP A 253 -30.97 5.99 -1.20
C ASP A 253 -31.99 5.05 -0.54
N PRO A 254 -32.02 3.75 -0.91
CA PRO A 254 -33.05 2.82 -0.42
C PRO A 254 -32.86 2.42 1.05
N ILE A 255 -31.73 2.77 1.67
CA ILE A 255 -31.39 2.45 3.06
C ILE A 255 -31.60 3.68 3.96
N THR A 256 -31.15 4.86 3.53
CA THR A 256 -31.23 6.09 4.33
C THR A 256 -32.44 6.96 3.97
N PHE A 257 -33.09 6.71 2.83
CA PHE A 257 -34.19 7.51 2.27
C PHE A 257 -33.82 8.98 1.94
N GLU A 258 -32.53 9.28 1.87
CA GLU A 258 -32.00 10.60 1.51
C GLU A 258 -31.58 10.64 0.03
N THR A 259 -31.52 11.82 -0.57
CA THR A 259 -30.96 11.98 -1.91
C THR A 259 -29.46 11.69 -1.89
N ALA A 260 -29.03 10.65 -2.61
CA ALA A 260 -27.63 10.25 -2.74
C ALA A 260 -27.26 10.03 -4.21
N PHE A 261 -26.00 10.25 -4.54
CA PHE A 261 -25.47 9.95 -5.85
C PHE A 261 -25.05 8.48 -5.92
N HIS A 262 -25.59 7.75 -6.90
CA HIS A 262 -25.25 6.36 -7.16
C HIS A 262 -24.18 6.28 -8.26
N SER A 263 -22.96 5.86 -7.89
CA SER A 263 -21.81 5.83 -8.79
C SER A 263 -21.70 4.57 -9.65
N GLY A 264 -22.70 3.70 -9.64
CA GLY A 264 -22.76 2.48 -10.46
C GLY A 264 -24.15 2.17 -10.99
N SER A 265 -24.30 1.01 -11.63
CA SER A 265 -25.58 0.39 -11.98
C SER A 265 -25.77 -0.90 -11.20
N ASP A 266 -26.98 -1.12 -10.67
CA ASP A 266 -27.34 -2.29 -9.87
C ASP A 266 -28.13 -3.31 -10.70
N PHE A 267 -27.63 -4.54 -10.71
CA PHE A 267 -28.23 -5.69 -11.38
C PHE A 267 -28.59 -6.75 -10.36
N ALA A 268 -29.87 -6.85 -10.01
CA ALA A 268 -30.35 -7.91 -9.12
C ALA A 268 -30.23 -9.27 -9.80
N ALA A 269 -29.64 -10.23 -9.11
CA ALA A 269 -29.45 -11.60 -9.54
C ALA A 269 -29.47 -12.51 -8.31
N ALA A 270 -29.69 -13.81 -8.49
CA ALA A 270 -29.69 -14.74 -7.36
C ALA A 270 -28.30 -14.78 -6.69
N ASP A 271 -28.26 -14.94 -5.37
CA ASP A 271 -27.03 -15.17 -4.62
C ASP A 271 -26.27 -16.39 -5.21
N GLY A 272 -24.96 -16.27 -5.39
CA GLY A 272 -24.14 -17.28 -6.05
C GLY A 272 -24.12 -17.21 -7.58
N THR A 273 -24.83 -16.27 -8.22
CA THR A 273 -24.76 -16.10 -9.69
C THR A 273 -23.35 -15.70 -10.10
N PRO A 274 -22.72 -16.35 -11.10
CA PRO A 274 -21.38 -15.99 -11.55
C PRO A 274 -21.27 -14.54 -12.05
N ILE A 275 -20.20 -13.87 -11.66
CA ILE A 275 -19.77 -12.55 -12.14
C ILE A 275 -18.56 -12.74 -13.06
N TYR A 276 -18.62 -12.14 -14.25
CA TYR A 276 -17.58 -12.23 -15.27
C TYR A 276 -16.84 -10.91 -15.47
N ALA A 277 -15.55 -10.97 -15.77
CA ALA A 277 -14.77 -9.80 -16.17
C ALA A 277 -15.32 -9.20 -17.48
N VAL A 278 -15.64 -7.90 -17.50
CA VAL A 278 -16.23 -7.22 -18.67
C VAL A 278 -15.28 -7.16 -19.87
N ALA A 279 -13.98 -7.17 -19.65
CA ALA A 279 -12.94 -7.07 -20.68
C ALA A 279 -11.65 -7.77 -20.21
N ASP A 280 -10.71 -8.01 -21.13
CA ASP A 280 -9.35 -8.42 -20.78
C ASP A 280 -8.72 -7.37 -19.85
N GLY A 281 -7.96 -7.80 -18.86
CA GLY A 281 -7.45 -6.86 -17.88
C GLY A 281 -6.55 -7.46 -16.82
N ILE A 282 -6.23 -6.63 -15.82
CA ILE A 282 -5.48 -7.01 -14.63
C ILE A 282 -6.27 -6.64 -13.38
N VAL A 283 -6.31 -7.55 -12.41
CA VAL A 283 -6.93 -7.31 -11.11
C VAL A 283 -6.08 -6.31 -10.33
N THR A 284 -6.62 -5.14 -10.02
CA THR A 284 -5.96 -4.14 -9.17
C THR A 284 -6.50 -4.12 -7.75
N HIS A 285 -7.65 -4.75 -7.50
CA HIS A 285 -8.15 -5.04 -6.16
C HIS A 285 -8.97 -6.32 -6.14
N ALA A 286 -8.84 -7.12 -5.09
CA ALA A 286 -9.73 -8.25 -4.80
C ALA A 286 -9.76 -8.52 -3.30
N GLY A 287 -10.84 -8.12 -2.62
CA GLY A 287 -10.98 -8.29 -1.18
C GLY A 287 -12.16 -7.54 -0.58
N TYR A 288 -12.29 -7.58 0.74
CA TYR A 288 -13.40 -6.93 1.45
C TYR A 288 -13.09 -5.46 1.77
N THR A 289 -13.97 -4.54 1.35
CA THR A 289 -13.75 -3.09 1.49
C THR A 289 -15.00 -2.38 2.03
N GLY A 290 -15.14 -2.31 3.36
CA GLY A 290 -16.14 -1.47 4.04
C GLY A 290 -17.56 -1.59 3.47
N ASN A 291 -18.14 -0.46 3.06
CA ASN A 291 -19.50 -0.40 2.52
C ASN A 291 -19.68 -1.13 1.17
N TRP A 292 -18.61 -1.40 0.43
CA TRP A 292 -18.66 -2.17 -0.82
C TRP A 292 -18.87 -3.66 -0.58
N GLY A 293 -18.58 -4.14 0.63
CA GLY A 293 -18.50 -5.58 0.87
C GLY A 293 -17.30 -6.18 0.13
N GLY A 294 -17.45 -7.38 -0.42
CA GLY A 294 -16.47 -7.95 -1.34
C GLY A 294 -16.40 -7.15 -2.63
N LEU A 295 -15.20 -6.70 -2.99
CA LEU A 295 -14.91 -5.82 -4.11
C LEU A 295 -13.80 -6.40 -4.98
N ILE A 296 -14.04 -6.46 -6.29
CA ILE A 296 -13.01 -6.67 -7.30
C ILE A 296 -12.90 -5.40 -8.13
N ILE A 297 -11.67 -4.96 -8.42
CA ILE A 297 -11.38 -3.88 -9.36
C ILE A 297 -10.45 -4.43 -10.42
N LEU A 298 -10.80 -4.20 -11.68
CA LEU A 298 -9.99 -4.55 -12.84
C LEU A 298 -9.58 -3.30 -13.61
N GLU A 299 -8.35 -3.26 -14.10
CA GLU A 299 -7.87 -2.31 -15.11
C GLU A 299 -7.86 -2.96 -16.49
N HIS A 300 -8.29 -2.20 -17.48
CA HIS A 300 -8.47 -2.62 -18.86
C HIS A 300 -7.86 -1.60 -19.82
N THR A 301 -7.56 -2.06 -21.03
CA THR A 301 -7.34 -1.20 -22.20
C THR A 301 -8.44 -1.54 -23.21
N VAL A 302 -9.34 -0.59 -23.45
CA VAL A 302 -10.55 -0.75 -24.28
C VAL A 302 -10.58 0.38 -25.31
N SER A 303 -10.59 0.03 -26.59
CA SER A 303 -10.47 0.97 -27.71
C SER A 303 -9.25 1.90 -27.60
N GLY A 304 -8.13 1.39 -27.06
CA GLY A 304 -6.90 2.15 -26.83
C GLY A 304 -6.94 3.07 -25.61
N GLU A 305 -8.03 3.07 -24.84
CA GLU A 305 -8.19 3.88 -23.64
C GLU A 305 -8.12 3.03 -22.37
N ARG A 306 -7.51 3.58 -21.32
CA ARG A 306 -7.52 2.95 -20.00
C ARG A 306 -8.89 3.05 -19.37
N VAL A 307 -9.42 1.95 -18.85
CA VAL A 307 -10.73 1.90 -18.17
C VAL A 307 -10.62 0.99 -16.96
N ALA A 308 -11.21 1.38 -15.82
CA ALA A 308 -11.38 0.48 -14.68
C ALA A 308 -12.83 0.03 -14.52
N SER A 309 -13.03 -1.22 -14.12
CA SER A 309 -14.34 -1.78 -13.75
C SER A 309 -14.36 -2.26 -12.30
N TYR A 310 -15.44 -1.98 -11.58
CA TYR A 310 -15.60 -2.29 -10.15
C TYR A 310 -16.81 -3.21 -9.97
N TYR A 311 -16.64 -4.30 -9.22
CA TYR A 311 -17.67 -5.31 -8.95
C TYR A 311 -17.82 -5.48 -7.45
N ALA A 312 -18.97 -5.13 -6.89
CA ALA A 312 -19.15 -5.08 -5.43
C ALA A 312 -20.23 -6.03 -4.89
N HIS A 313 -20.35 -6.06 -3.55
CA HIS A 313 -21.32 -6.81 -2.75
C HIS A 313 -21.15 -8.34 -2.73
N MET A 314 -20.05 -8.87 -3.27
CA MET A 314 -19.73 -10.29 -3.19
C MET A 314 -19.51 -10.72 -1.72
N TRP A 315 -19.84 -11.95 -1.37
CA TRP A 315 -19.34 -12.52 -0.12
C TRP A 315 -17.83 -12.73 -0.21
N GLU A 316 -17.12 -12.76 0.92
CA GLU A 316 -15.67 -13.01 0.94
C GLU A 316 -15.31 -14.33 0.25
N TYR A 317 -16.11 -15.38 0.46
CA TYR A 317 -15.94 -16.68 -0.20
C TYR A 317 -16.32 -16.69 -1.69
N GLY A 318 -16.97 -15.64 -2.18
CA GLY A 318 -17.40 -15.47 -3.56
C GLY A 318 -16.38 -14.71 -4.43
N ILE A 319 -15.18 -14.42 -3.92
CA ILE A 319 -14.10 -13.77 -4.68
C ILE A 319 -13.15 -14.85 -5.22
N HIS A 320 -13.02 -14.97 -6.54
CA HIS A 320 -12.27 -16.08 -7.20
C HIS A 320 -10.94 -15.66 -7.81
N VAL A 321 -10.52 -14.41 -7.61
CA VAL A 321 -9.28 -13.84 -8.13
C VAL A 321 -8.51 -13.10 -7.05
N THR A 322 -7.21 -12.89 -7.28
CA THR A 322 -6.33 -12.12 -6.40
C THR A 322 -5.69 -10.96 -7.16
N GLU A 323 -5.30 -9.91 -6.44
CA GLU A 323 -4.59 -8.75 -7.01
C GLU A 323 -3.37 -9.19 -7.83
N GLY A 324 -3.19 -8.55 -9.00
CA GLY A 324 -2.13 -8.83 -9.96
C GLY A 324 -2.44 -9.93 -10.98
N MET A 325 -3.52 -10.70 -10.83
CA MET A 325 -3.93 -11.68 -11.84
C MET A 325 -4.36 -11.00 -13.14
N THR A 326 -3.91 -11.51 -14.27
CA THR A 326 -4.53 -11.18 -15.56
C THR A 326 -5.82 -11.96 -15.72
N VAL A 327 -6.81 -11.35 -16.35
CA VAL A 327 -8.11 -11.94 -16.65
C VAL A 327 -8.46 -11.71 -18.12
N THR A 328 -9.23 -12.63 -18.69
CA THR A 328 -9.80 -12.46 -20.03
C THR A 328 -11.28 -12.07 -19.96
N ALA A 329 -11.78 -11.34 -20.95
CA ALA A 329 -13.20 -10.99 -21.08
C ALA A 329 -14.07 -12.26 -20.98
N GLY A 330 -15.00 -12.28 -20.03
CA GLY A 330 -15.87 -13.42 -19.74
C GLY A 330 -15.30 -14.45 -18.77
N GLN A 331 -14.12 -14.22 -18.20
CA GLN A 331 -13.58 -15.05 -17.13
C GLN A 331 -14.43 -14.88 -15.86
N HIS A 332 -14.76 -16.00 -15.21
CA HIS A 332 -15.47 -16.00 -13.92
C HIS A 332 -14.51 -15.48 -12.83
N ILE A 333 -14.88 -14.34 -12.23
CA ILE A 333 -14.04 -13.62 -11.26
C ILE A 333 -14.62 -13.60 -9.85
N GLY A 334 -15.93 -13.79 -9.71
CA GLY A 334 -16.59 -13.84 -8.42
C GLY A 334 -18.06 -14.27 -8.55
N ASP A 335 -18.79 -14.24 -7.44
CA ASP A 335 -20.21 -14.60 -7.38
C ASP A 335 -21.04 -13.51 -6.70
N VAL A 336 -22.23 -13.25 -7.24
CA VAL A 336 -23.20 -12.31 -6.67
C VAL A 336 -23.47 -12.65 -5.21
N GLY A 337 -23.37 -11.64 -4.35
CA GLY A 337 -23.67 -11.74 -2.92
C GLY A 337 -24.53 -10.58 -2.45
N SER A 338 -24.58 -10.39 -1.14
CA SER A 338 -25.30 -9.28 -0.50
C SER A 338 -24.54 -8.69 0.70
N SER A 339 -23.20 -8.62 0.59
CA SER A 339 -22.35 -8.10 1.67
C SER A 339 -22.18 -6.56 1.60
N GLY A 340 -21.62 -5.97 2.66
CA GLY A 340 -21.48 -4.51 2.78
C GLY A 340 -22.83 -3.79 2.91
N LYS A 341 -22.95 -2.61 2.30
CA LYS A 341 -24.19 -1.81 2.28
C LYS A 341 -25.08 -2.28 1.13
N SER A 342 -25.83 -3.36 1.36
CA SER A 342 -26.75 -3.94 0.37
C SER A 342 -28.12 -4.24 0.99
N THR A 343 -29.19 -4.11 0.19
CA THR A 343 -30.57 -4.46 0.59
C THR A 343 -31.00 -5.86 0.15
N GLY A 344 -30.21 -6.53 -0.69
CA GLY A 344 -30.45 -7.88 -1.20
C GLY A 344 -29.45 -8.27 -2.30
N PRO A 345 -29.43 -9.53 -2.76
CA PRO A 345 -28.44 -9.99 -3.72
C PRO A 345 -28.46 -9.23 -5.06
N HIS A 346 -27.32 -8.62 -5.41
CA HIS A 346 -27.13 -7.91 -6.67
C HIS A 346 -25.64 -7.70 -6.97
N LEU A 347 -25.33 -7.38 -8.23
CA LEU A 347 -24.05 -6.79 -8.63
C LEU A 347 -24.20 -5.26 -8.71
N HIS A 348 -23.39 -4.52 -7.96
CA HIS A 348 -23.11 -3.11 -8.20
C HIS A 348 -21.89 -3.02 -9.13
N LEU A 349 -22.08 -2.49 -10.33
CA LEU A 349 -21.04 -2.31 -11.34
C LEU A 349 -20.71 -0.83 -11.51
N GLU A 350 -19.43 -0.49 -11.49
CA GLU A 350 -18.97 0.83 -11.96
C GLU A 350 -17.99 0.71 -13.11
N ILE A 351 -18.03 1.71 -14.01
CA ILE A 351 -17.04 1.93 -15.07
C ILE A 351 -16.41 3.30 -14.88
N ARG A 352 -15.08 3.35 -14.91
CA ARG A 352 -14.27 4.57 -14.67
C ARG A 352 -13.26 4.77 -15.80
N PRO A 353 -13.59 5.60 -16.81
CA PRO A 353 -12.64 5.98 -17.86
C PRO A 353 -11.41 6.68 -17.29
N GLY A 354 -10.23 6.38 -17.82
CA GLY A 354 -8.93 6.84 -17.32
C GLY A 354 -8.37 5.99 -16.17
N GLY A 355 -9.10 4.96 -15.71
CA GLY A 355 -8.63 3.96 -14.75
C GLY A 355 -9.13 4.17 -13.31
N GLN A 356 -8.57 3.38 -12.41
CA GLN A 356 -8.93 3.32 -10.99
C GLN A 356 -8.79 4.70 -10.33
N GLY A 357 -9.81 5.09 -9.57
CA GLY A 357 -9.87 6.39 -8.91
C GLY A 357 -10.40 7.55 -9.78
N GLN A 358 -10.63 7.35 -11.08
CA GLN A 358 -11.29 8.35 -11.93
C GLN A 358 -12.81 8.38 -11.70
N PRO A 359 -13.52 9.46 -12.06
CA PRO A 359 -14.98 9.54 -11.93
C PRO A 359 -15.70 8.39 -12.65
N ALA A 360 -16.74 7.86 -12.03
CA ALA A 360 -17.58 6.83 -12.65
C ALA A 360 -18.56 7.44 -13.65
N ILE A 361 -18.91 6.66 -14.67
CA ILE A 361 -19.94 6.97 -15.66
C ILE A 361 -21.07 5.93 -15.62
N ASP A 362 -22.15 6.19 -16.35
CA ASP A 362 -23.23 5.23 -16.54
C ASP A 362 -22.71 3.94 -17.20
N SER A 363 -22.76 2.85 -16.42
CA SER A 363 -22.21 1.56 -16.84
C SER A 363 -23.09 0.87 -17.87
N ASP A 364 -24.42 1.08 -17.85
CA ASP A 364 -25.34 0.54 -18.85
C ASP A 364 -25.09 1.17 -20.23
N GLN A 365 -24.93 2.50 -20.23
CA GLN A 365 -24.63 3.25 -21.45
C GLN A 365 -23.27 2.84 -22.02
N TRP A 366 -22.24 2.76 -21.18
CA TRP A 366 -20.90 2.36 -21.62
C TRP A 366 -20.87 0.95 -22.21
N LEU A 367 -21.51 -0.03 -21.55
CA LEU A 367 -21.60 -1.41 -22.08
C LEU A 367 -22.33 -1.45 -23.42
N THR A 368 -23.37 -0.65 -23.60
CA THR A 368 -24.10 -0.52 -24.87
C THR A 368 -23.20 0.05 -25.97
N ASP A 369 -22.47 1.12 -25.67
CA ASP A 369 -21.58 1.80 -26.62
C ASP A 369 -20.39 0.94 -27.05
N GLN A 370 -19.89 0.08 -26.16
CA GLN A 370 -18.84 -0.91 -26.46
C GLN A 370 -19.37 -2.19 -27.13
N GLY A 371 -20.68 -2.32 -27.35
CA GLY A 371 -21.28 -3.49 -27.99
C GLY A 371 -21.15 -4.77 -27.15
N ALA A 372 -21.32 -4.67 -25.83
CA ALA A 372 -21.11 -5.78 -24.92
C ALA A 372 -21.95 -7.03 -25.28
N GLU A 373 -21.27 -8.17 -25.44
CA GLU A 373 -21.91 -9.45 -25.74
C GLU A 373 -22.47 -10.11 -24.47
N GLY A 374 -23.61 -10.79 -24.57
CA GLY A 374 -24.11 -11.62 -23.48
C GLY A 374 -23.33 -12.93 -23.34
N ILE A 375 -23.32 -13.50 -22.12
CA ILE A 375 -22.70 -14.79 -21.82
C ILE A 375 -23.78 -15.81 -21.49
N ALA A 376 -23.83 -16.92 -22.22
CA ALA A 376 -24.68 -18.05 -21.87
C ALA A 376 -24.14 -18.74 -20.60
N GLY A 377 -24.99 -18.95 -19.59
CA GLY A 377 -24.62 -19.40 -18.25
C GLY A 377 -24.08 -20.84 -18.09
N GLY A 378 -23.39 -21.40 -19.08
CA GLY A 378 -22.97 -22.81 -19.10
C GLY A 378 -21.55 -23.14 -19.55
N ASN A 379 -20.69 -22.17 -19.91
CA ASN A 379 -19.41 -22.49 -20.57
C ASN A 379 -18.18 -21.65 -20.11
N ALA A 380 -18.01 -21.44 -18.80
CA ALA A 380 -16.74 -20.93 -18.27
C ALA A 380 -15.72 -22.08 -18.15
N SER A 381 -14.73 -22.14 -19.03
CA SER A 381 -13.66 -23.14 -18.99
C SER A 381 -12.88 -23.02 -17.68
N ARG A 382 -12.93 -24.06 -16.84
CA ARG A 382 -11.94 -24.25 -15.77
C ARG A 382 -10.58 -24.49 -16.43
N ALA A 383 -9.63 -23.57 -16.24
CA ALA A 383 -8.27 -23.72 -16.74
C ALA A 383 -7.67 -25.04 -16.21
N SER A 384 -7.35 -25.94 -17.14
CA SER A 384 -6.72 -27.23 -16.84
C SER A 384 -5.21 -27.00 -16.72
N CYS A 385 -4.62 -27.24 -15.55
CA CYS A 385 -3.17 -27.33 -15.41
C CYS A 385 -2.67 -28.52 -16.23
N THR A 386 -1.93 -28.27 -17.31
CA THR A 386 -1.28 -29.30 -18.11
C THR A 386 0.15 -29.48 -17.60
N LEU A 387 0.42 -30.56 -16.87
CA LEU A 387 1.78 -30.97 -16.54
C LEU A 387 2.43 -31.57 -17.79
N GLY A 388 3.42 -30.88 -18.34
CA GLY A 388 4.30 -31.40 -19.38
C GLY A 388 5.27 -32.44 -18.81
N GLY A 389 5.05 -33.71 -19.14
CA GLY A 389 6.00 -34.80 -18.91
C GLY A 389 6.24 -35.53 -20.23
N GLY A 390 7.27 -35.11 -20.97
CA GLY A 390 7.71 -35.76 -22.19
C GLY A 390 8.43 -37.09 -21.89
N GLY A 391 8.11 -38.11 -22.68
CA GLY A 391 8.82 -39.39 -22.66
C GLY A 391 10.16 -39.33 -23.40
N ARG A 392 11.13 -40.10 -22.90
CA ARG A 392 11.91 -41.09 -23.66
C ARG A 392 12.24 -42.26 -22.76
#